data_AF-A0A146L3P1-F1
#
_entry.id   AF-A0A146L3P1-F1
#
_cell.length_a   1.000
_cell.length_b   1.000
_cell.length_c   1.000
_cell.angle_alpha   90.00
_cell.angle_beta   90.00
_cell.angle_gamma   90.00
#
_symmetry.space_group_name_H-M   'P 1'
#
loop_
_entity.id
_entity.type
_entity.pdbx_description
1 polymer ?
#
loop_
_entity_poly.entity_id
_entity_poly.type
_entity_poly.pdbx_seq_one_letter_code
_entity_poly.pdbx_strand_id
1 'polypeptide(L)'
;AFYLARLLGLNRVPIVVGRKFNLDTQILPVSTTTLSQTFFKKNNNTCFYGVCMYCKLEDGVCADGHTLEGAVVLWLPNRFRLVKQRHPWQRTYSSALAKWQIYSNYCSVVKKWKMFQSESQLLDLVETSIFDFLIDNGDRHHYERFADSGKVLLIDNGKSFGNPDVDHMDILAPLFQCCRVREGIVSSLTELRGGELSRWMKKLLKSEYSIQPVLSDRHLEALDRRLELVLSAVMVCAQDYGVRNVLVVD
;
A
#
# COMPACT_ATOMS: atom_id res chain seq x y z
N ALA A 1 -3.46 1.92 -5.63
CA ALA A 1 -2.06 1.88 -5.13
C ALA A 1 -1.04 2.32 -6.20
N PHE A 2 -0.85 1.56 -7.29
CA PHE A 2 0.13 1.87 -8.35
C PHE A 2 0.05 3.31 -8.88
N TYR A 3 -1.13 3.73 -9.34
CA TYR A 3 -1.35 5.09 -9.87
C TYR A 3 -1.07 6.19 -8.84
N LEU A 4 -1.45 5.99 -7.58
CA LEU A 4 -1.16 6.94 -6.50
C LEU A 4 0.35 7.08 -6.28
N ALA A 5 1.09 5.97 -6.23
CA ALA A 5 2.54 6.00 -6.05
C ALA A 5 3.27 6.70 -7.20
N ARG A 6 2.73 6.61 -8.43
CA ARG A 6 3.24 7.39 -9.58
C ARG A 6 2.94 8.87 -9.44
N LEU A 7 1.72 9.21 -9.03
CA LEU A 7 1.29 10.60 -8.84
C LEU A 7 2.10 11.31 -7.74
N LEU A 8 2.46 10.59 -6.68
CA LEU A 8 3.32 11.07 -5.59
C LEU A 8 4.83 11.00 -5.89
N GLY A 9 5.23 10.61 -7.11
CA GLY A 9 6.65 10.51 -7.48
C GLY A 9 7.44 9.40 -6.77
N LEU A 10 6.79 8.54 -5.98
CA LEU A 10 7.46 7.49 -5.20
C LEU A 10 8.07 6.42 -6.11
N ASN A 11 7.37 6.02 -7.17
CA ASN A 11 7.83 5.05 -8.19
C ASN A 11 8.41 3.74 -7.62
N ARG A 12 7.87 3.28 -6.47
CA ARG A 12 8.30 2.07 -5.73
C ARG A 12 7.27 0.92 -5.77
N VAL A 13 6.19 1.06 -6.54
CA VAL A 13 5.16 0.02 -6.75
C VAL A 13 5.39 -0.63 -8.13
N PRO A 14 5.34 -1.97 -8.26
CA PRO A 14 5.38 -2.63 -9.57
C PRO A 14 4.26 -2.16 -10.49
N ILE A 15 4.44 -2.34 -11.79
CA ILE A 15 3.39 -2.03 -12.78
C ILE A 15 2.20 -2.95 -12.54
N VAL A 16 1.00 -2.37 -12.47
CA VAL A 16 -0.26 -3.10 -12.29
C VAL A 16 -1.26 -2.65 -13.34
N VAL A 17 -1.98 -3.62 -13.91
CA VAL A 17 -3.11 -3.38 -14.82
C VAL A 17 -4.31 -4.23 -14.42
N GLY A 18 -5.51 -3.73 -14.68
CA GLY A 18 -6.75 -4.45 -14.58
C GLY A 18 -7.03 -5.31 -15.80
N ARG A 19 -7.56 -6.52 -15.58
CA ARG A 19 -7.94 -7.41 -16.68
C ARG A 19 -9.10 -8.32 -16.28
N LYS A 20 -9.97 -8.58 -17.25
CA LYS A 20 -10.98 -9.64 -17.21
C LYS A 20 -10.44 -10.91 -17.87
N PHE A 21 -10.62 -12.04 -17.20
CA PHE A 21 -10.15 -13.35 -17.61
C PHE A 21 -11.33 -14.28 -17.85
N ASN A 22 -11.30 -15.04 -18.95
CA ASN A 22 -12.21 -16.16 -19.10
C ASN A 22 -11.59 -17.40 -18.43
N LEU A 23 -12.16 -17.85 -17.31
CA LEU A 23 -11.59 -18.94 -16.51
C LEU A 23 -11.51 -20.26 -17.28
N ASP A 24 -12.52 -20.59 -18.09
CA ASP A 24 -12.61 -21.87 -18.79
C ASP A 24 -11.64 -21.98 -19.98
N THR A 25 -11.28 -20.85 -20.59
CA THR A 25 -10.43 -20.83 -21.80
C THR A 25 -9.03 -20.30 -21.58
N GLN A 26 -8.81 -19.43 -20.57
CA GLN A 26 -7.53 -18.75 -20.36
C GLN A 26 -6.80 -19.19 -19.10
N ILE A 27 -7.48 -19.75 -18.10
CA ILE A 27 -6.87 -20.13 -16.82
C ILE A 27 -6.86 -21.65 -16.65
N LEU A 28 -8.03 -22.29 -16.65
CA LEU A 28 -8.16 -23.71 -16.36
C LEU A 28 -7.32 -24.61 -17.29
N PRO A 29 -7.32 -24.43 -18.63
CA PRO A 29 -6.60 -25.32 -19.54
C PRO A 29 -5.07 -25.24 -19.45
N VAL A 30 -4.54 -24.13 -18.90
CA VAL A 30 -3.10 -23.88 -18.76
C VAL A 30 -2.64 -23.88 -17.30
N SER A 31 -3.54 -24.21 -16.37
CA SER A 31 -3.25 -24.26 -14.94
C SER A 31 -2.45 -25.50 -14.56
N THR A 32 -1.72 -25.41 -13.46
CA THR A 32 -1.09 -26.59 -12.86
C THR A 32 -2.16 -27.55 -12.34
N THR A 33 -1.85 -28.85 -12.25
CA THR A 33 -2.78 -29.86 -11.70
C THR A 33 -3.29 -29.49 -10.31
N THR A 34 -2.41 -28.92 -9.47
CA THR A 34 -2.76 -28.46 -8.12
C THR A 34 -3.84 -27.38 -8.14
N LEU A 35 -3.79 -26.43 -9.08
CA LEU A 35 -4.80 -25.39 -9.20
C LEU A 35 -6.07 -25.93 -9.87
N SER A 36 -5.95 -26.72 -10.93
CA SER A 36 -7.10 -27.25 -11.69
C SER A 36 -8.03 -28.09 -10.82
N GLN A 37 -7.49 -28.86 -9.86
CA GLN A 37 -8.26 -29.67 -8.91
C GLN A 37 -9.11 -28.86 -7.93
N THR A 38 -8.87 -27.54 -7.83
CA THR A 38 -9.65 -26.65 -6.96
C THR A 38 -10.82 -25.99 -7.66
N PHE A 39 -11.01 -26.23 -8.97
CA PHE A 39 -12.12 -25.67 -9.73
C PHE A 39 -13.42 -26.42 -9.44
N PHE A 40 -14.52 -25.67 -9.35
CA PHE A 40 -15.86 -26.20 -9.14
C PHE A 40 -16.91 -25.28 -9.78
N LYS A 41 -18.15 -25.78 -9.91
CA LYS A 41 -19.29 -24.98 -10.38
C LYS A 41 -20.19 -24.62 -9.20
N LYS A 42 -20.63 -23.35 -9.14
CA LYS A 42 -21.61 -22.87 -8.16
C LYS A 42 -22.58 -21.93 -8.87
N ASN A 43 -23.88 -22.26 -8.88
CA ASN A 43 -24.91 -21.44 -9.53
C ASN A 43 -24.59 -21.09 -11.00
N ASN A 44 -24.13 -22.08 -11.78
CA ASN A 44 -23.69 -21.92 -13.18
C ASN A 44 -22.41 -21.08 -13.39
N ASN A 45 -21.80 -20.56 -12.33
CA ASN A 45 -20.53 -19.86 -12.37
C ASN A 45 -19.35 -20.82 -12.22
N THR A 46 -18.25 -20.48 -12.89
CA THR A 46 -16.95 -21.13 -12.72
C THR A 46 -16.24 -20.54 -11.52
N CYS A 47 -15.86 -21.37 -10.57
CA CYS A 47 -15.18 -20.94 -9.35
C CYS A 47 -13.92 -21.75 -9.10
N PHE A 48 -13.00 -21.19 -8.32
CA PHE A 48 -11.87 -21.93 -7.77
C PHE A 48 -11.50 -21.34 -6.40
N TYR A 49 -10.93 -22.16 -5.52
CA TYR A 49 -10.44 -21.70 -4.21
C TYR A 49 -8.92 -21.68 -4.11
N GLY A 50 -8.19 -22.33 -5.02
CA GLY A 50 -6.73 -22.35 -5.02
C GLY A 50 -6.12 -23.09 -3.83
N VAL A 51 -4.80 -23.01 -3.68
CA VAL A 51 -4.06 -23.69 -2.60
C VAL A 51 -3.23 -22.66 -1.85
N CYS A 52 -3.66 -22.33 -0.64
CA CYS A 52 -3.01 -21.40 0.27
C CYS A 52 -3.44 -21.67 1.72
N MET A 53 -2.79 -21.02 2.70
CA MET A 53 -3.03 -21.24 4.12
C MET A 53 -4.51 -21.10 4.55
N TYR A 54 -5.26 -20.21 3.92
CA TYR A 54 -6.66 -19.93 4.24
C TYR A 54 -7.64 -20.27 3.11
N CYS A 55 -7.17 -20.94 2.05
CA CYS A 55 -7.98 -21.24 0.89
C CYS A 55 -8.89 -22.43 1.17
N LYS A 56 -10.20 -22.24 1.04
CA LYS A 56 -11.23 -23.26 1.26
C LYS A 56 -12.33 -23.19 0.22
N LEU A 57 -13.02 -24.30 0.00
CA LEU A 57 -14.15 -24.37 -0.95
C LEU A 57 -15.24 -23.34 -0.65
N GLU A 58 -15.52 -23.10 0.63
CA GLU A 58 -16.51 -22.11 1.11
C GLU A 58 -16.17 -20.66 0.74
N ASP A 59 -14.87 -20.34 0.66
CA ASP A 59 -14.32 -19.01 0.34
C ASP A 59 -13.90 -18.89 -1.14
N GLY A 60 -14.35 -19.81 -2.00
CA GLY A 60 -13.96 -19.85 -3.40
C GLY A 60 -14.35 -18.58 -4.17
N VAL A 61 -13.46 -18.15 -5.07
CA VAL A 61 -13.68 -17.02 -5.95
C VAL A 61 -14.45 -17.50 -7.18
N CYS A 62 -15.60 -16.89 -7.43
CA CYS A 62 -16.47 -17.23 -8.56
C CYS A 62 -16.46 -16.11 -9.62
N ALA A 63 -16.34 -16.51 -10.88
CA ALA A 63 -16.56 -15.63 -12.02
C ALA A 63 -18.04 -15.23 -12.16
N ASP A 64 -18.31 -14.18 -12.94
CA ASP A 64 -19.63 -13.94 -13.54
C ASP A 64 -19.75 -14.80 -14.81
N GLY A 65 -20.45 -15.92 -14.71
CA GLY A 65 -20.42 -17.03 -15.65
C GLY A 65 -19.02 -17.65 -15.76
N HIS A 66 -18.22 -17.10 -16.69
CA HIS A 66 -16.85 -17.52 -16.95
C HIS A 66 -15.85 -16.37 -16.81
N THR A 67 -16.33 -15.13 -16.68
CA THR A 67 -15.47 -13.94 -16.66
C THR A 67 -15.14 -13.53 -15.23
N LEU A 68 -13.87 -13.55 -14.88
CA LEU A 68 -13.36 -13.07 -13.59
C LEU A 68 -12.50 -11.83 -13.80
N GLU A 69 -12.78 -10.78 -13.04
CA GLU A 69 -11.95 -9.59 -12.98
C GLU A 69 -10.78 -9.77 -12.02
N GLY A 70 -9.60 -9.23 -12.36
CA GLY A 70 -8.45 -9.23 -11.48
C GLY A 70 -7.40 -8.19 -11.84
N ALA A 71 -6.44 -8.00 -10.91
CA ALA A 71 -5.26 -7.18 -11.12
C ALA A 71 -4.05 -8.04 -11.51
N VAL A 72 -3.35 -7.64 -12.56
CA VAL A 72 -2.10 -8.28 -13.01
C VAL A 72 -0.93 -7.43 -12.58
N VAL A 73 -0.11 -8.00 -11.69
CA VAL A 73 1.08 -7.33 -11.14
C VAL A 73 2.32 -7.87 -11.83
N LEU A 74 3.11 -6.98 -12.43
CA LEU A 74 4.35 -7.36 -13.08
C LEU A 74 5.36 -7.85 -12.04
N TRP A 75 5.87 -9.06 -12.25
CA TRP A 75 6.93 -9.60 -11.42
C TRP A 75 8.22 -8.78 -11.52
N LEU A 76 8.90 -8.64 -10.39
CA LEU A 76 10.24 -8.07 -10.38
C LEU A 76 11.21 -9.06 -11.06
N PRO A 77 12.13 -8.56 -11.92
CA PRO A 77 13.15 -9.40 -12.53
C PRO A 77 13.95 -10.23 -11.52
N ASN A 78 14.16 -11.52 -11.81
CA ASN A 78 14.87 -12.47 -10.93
C ASN A 78 16.29 -12.03 -10.53
N ARG A 79 16.92 -11.13 -11.30
CA ARG A 79 18.23 -10.55 -10.96
C ARG A 79 18.19 -9.65 -9.72
N PHE A 80 17.02 -9.10 -9.38
CA PHE A 80 16.87 -8.26 -8.21
C PHE A 80 16.77 -9.11 -6.95
N ARG A 81 17.73 -8.93 -6.04
CA ARG A 81 17.71 -9.57 -4.72
C ARG A 81 16.99 -8.67 -3.74
N LEU A 82 15.92 -9.20 -3.14
CA LEU A 82 15.13 -8.49 -2.15
C LEU A 82 15.52 -8.92 -0.74
N VAL A 83 15.57 -7.95 0.17
CA VAL A 83 15.76 -8.18 1.60
C VAL A 83 14.45 -7.85 2.29
N LYS A 84 13.85 -8.87 2.91
CA LYS A 84 12.65 -8.73 3.72
C LYS A 84 12.99 -8.40 5.16
N GLN A 85 12.37 -7.37 5.72
CA GLN A 85 12.62 -6.91 7.09
C GLN A 85 11.29 -6.69 7.82
N ARG A 86 11.29 -6.90 9.15
CA ARG A 86 10.14 -6.58 9.99
C ARG A 86 9.98 -5.07 10.08
N HIS A 87 8.74 -4.60 9.96
CA HIS A 87 8.44 -3.19 10.12
C HIS A 87 8.52 -2.80 11.61
N PRO A 88 9.25 -1.73 12.00
CA PRO A 88 9.34 -1.36 13.42
C PRO A 88 7.98 -1.00 14.03
N TRP A 89 7.07 -0.46 13.20
CA TRP A 89 5.67 -0.19 13.57
C TRP A 89 4.69 -1.31 13.21
N GLN A 90 5.16 -2.56 13.11
CA GLN A 90 4.28 -3.71 12.91
C GLN A 90 3.26 -3.81 14.07
N ARG A 91 1.98 -4.07 13.74
CA ARG A 91 0.92 -4.42 14.71
C ARG A 91 1.16 -5.81 15.32
N THR A 92 0.60 -6.08 16.49
CA THR A 92 0.76 -7.36 17.20
C THR A 92 -0.03 -8.52 16.60
N TYR A 93 -1.06 -8.23 15.79
CA TYR A 93 -2.03 -9.23 15.31
C TYR A 93 -2.68 -10.02 16.45
N SER A 94 -2.85 -9.37 17.60
CA SER A 94 -3.52 -9.89 18.78
C SER A 94 -4.22 -8.75 19.52
N SER A 95 -4.88 -9.05 20.63
CA SER A 95 -5.46 -8.02 21.50
C SER A 95 -4.42 -7.20 22.28
N ALA A 96 -3.14 -7.58 22.24
CA ALA A 96 -2.08 -6.86 22.93
C ALA A 96 -1.66 -5.60 22.15
N LEU A 97 -1.31 -4.53 22.86
CA LEU A 97 -0.75 -3.33 22.26
C LEU A 97 0.72 -3.53 21.86
N ALA A 98 1.12 -2.99 20.71
CA ALA A 98 2.50 -2.94 20.28
C ALA A 98 3.29 -1.88 21.06
N LYS A 99 4.61 -2.03 21.15
CA LYS A 99 5.47 -1.06 21.87
C LYS A 99 5.32 0.36 21.35
N TRP A 100 5.19 0.53 20.04
CA TRP A 100 5.00 1.84 19.42
C TRP A 100 3.63 2.48 19.71
N GLN A 101 2.63 1.69 20.14
CA GLN A 101 1.33 2.18 20.61
C GLN A 101 1.38 2.61 22.08
N ILE A 102 2.31 2.06 22.87
CA ILE A 102 2.46 2.34 24.30
C ILE A 102 3.39 3.55 24.53
N TYR A 103 4.51 3.61 23.80
CA TYR A 103 5.56 4.60 24.03
C TYR A 103 5.56 5.69 22.97
N SER A 104 5.30 6.93 23.37
CA SER A 104 5.32 8.11 22.47
C SER A 104 6.71 8.39 21.89
N ASN A 105 7.78 8.07 22.62
CA ASN A 105 9.17 8.26 22.18
C ASN A 105 9.75 7.06 21.42
N TYR A 106 8.93 6.13 20.93
CA TYR A 106 9.37 4.88 20.30
C TYR A 106 10.36 5.11 19.14
N CYS A 107 10.15 6.15 18.32
CA CYS A 107 11.07 6.45 17.21
C CYS A 107 12.51 6.74 17.67
N SER A 108 12.72 7.29 18.88
CA SER A 108 14.06 7.52 19.43
C SER A 108 14.83 6.21 19.68
N VAL A 109 14.11 5.11 19.92
CA VAL A 109 14.67 3.76 20.05
C VAL A 109 14.96 3.19 18.67
N VAL A 110 14.02 3.35 17.73
CA VAL A 110 14.18 2.88 16.34
C VAL A 110 15.41 3.52 15.68
N LYS A 111 15.61 4.83 15.82
CA LYS A 111 16.77 5.57 15.30
C LYS A 111 18.13 5.01 15.76
N LYS A 112 18.19 4.29 16.88
CA LYS A 112 19.43 3.69 17.40
C LYS A 112 19.78 2.34 16.75
N TRP A 113 18.89 1.74 15.97
CA TRP A 113 19.14 0.44 15.33
C TRP A 113 20.16 0.61 14.20
N LYS A 114 21.06 -0.38 14.04
CA LYS A 114 22.17 -0.34 13.07
C LYS A 114 21.72 0.00 11.63
N MET A 115 20.55 -0.48 11.23
CA MET A 115 20.00 -0.25 9.89
C MET A 115 19.55 1.20 9.65
N PHE A 116 19.17 1.93 10.69
CA PHE A 116 18.73 3.33 10.60
C PHE A 116 19.85 4.33 10.96
N GLN A 117 21.11 3.88 10.97
CA GLN A 117 22.27 4.78 11.08
C GLN A 117 22.33 5.76 9.90
N SER A 118 21.87 5.34 8.72
CA SER A 118 21.49 6.26 7.64
C SER A 118 20.02 6.63 7.80
N GLU A 119 19.75 7.93 7.89
CA GLU A 119 18.38 8.44 7.98
C GLU A 119 17.54 8.14 6.74
N SER A 120 18.16 7.89 5.59
CA SER A 120 17.45 7.63 4.33
C SER A 120 16.48 6.43 4.43
N GLN A 121 16.85 5.36 5.15
CA GLN A 121 15.96 4.22 5.36
C GLN A 121 14.79 4.55 6.30
N LEU A 122 15.00 5.40 7.30
CA LEU A 122 13.92 5.85 8.16
C LEU A 122 12.93 6.70 7.38
N LEU A 123 13.44 7.63 6.55
CA LEU A 123 12.62 8.47 5.70
C LEU A 123 11.81 7.65 4.69
N ASP A 124 12.36 6.55 4.16
CA ASP A 124 11.60 5.63 3.31
C ASP A 124 10.41 5.00 4.05
N LEU A 125 10.57 4.63 5.32
CA LEU A 125 9.47 4.12 6.13
C LEU A 125 8.45 5.20 6.47
N VAL A 126 8.88 6.44 6.68
CA VAL A 126 7.95 7.57 6.87
C VAL A 126 7.14 7.82 5.58
N GLU A 127 7.78 7.88 4.41
CA GLU A 127 7.08 8.00 3.12
C GLU A 127 6.14 6.82 2.86
N THR A 128 6.57 5.61 3.21
CA THR A 128 5.74 4.41 3.11
C THR A 128 4.51 4.53 4.02
N SER A 129 4.66 5.06 5.24
CA SER A 129 3.53 5.28 6.15
C SER A 129 2.54 6.33 5.65
N ILE A 130 3.03 7.39 4.99
CA ILE A 130 2.18 8.39 4.31
C ILE A 130 1.39 7.72 3.18
N PHE A 131 2.07 6.94 2.33
CA PHE A 131 1.42 6.20 1.25
C PHE A 131 0.38 5.22 1.77
N ASP A 132 0.72 4.43 2.79
CA ASP A 132 -0.18 3.47 3.42
C ASP A 132 -1.38 4.15 4.05
N PHE A 133 -1.20 5.28 4.71
CA PHE A 133 -2.30 6.01 5.31
C PHE A 133 -3.29 6.53 4.26
N LEU A 134 -2.80 7.09 3.16
CA LEU A 134 -3.66 7.55 2.06
C LEU A 134 -4.53 6.41 1.51
N ILE A 135 -3.96 5.22 1.34
CA ILE A 135 -4.69 4.04 0.84
C ILE A 135 -5.36 3.22 1.95
N ASP A 136 -5.22 3.62 3.21
CA ASP A 136 -5.68 2.91 4.41
C ASP A 136 -5.18 1.45 4.52
N ASN A 137 -3.88 1.24 4.28
CA ASN A 137 -3.21 -0.04 4.44
C ASN A 137 -2.60 -0.20 5.85
N GLY A 138 -3.37 -0.76 6.77
CA GLY A 138 -2.90 -1.05 8.14
C GLY A 138 -2.07 -2.32 8.29
N ASP A 139 -1.76 -3.03 7.19
CA ASP A 139 -1.17 -4.37 7.23
C ASP A 139 0.31 -4.44 6.82
N ARG A 140 1.05 -3.31 6.80
CA ARG A 140 2.48 -3.33 6.46
C ARG A 140 3.35 -3.83 7.61
N HIS A 141 3.32 -5.14 7.83
CA HIS A 141 4.06 -5.80 8.93
C HIS A 141 5.49 -6.21 8.55
N HIS A 142 5.75 -6.37 7.26
CA HIS A 142 7.10 -6.43 6.70
C HIS A 142 7.22 -5.42 5.57
N TYR A 143 8.46 -5.11 5.21
CA TYR A 143 8.77 -4.40 3.98
C TYR A 143 9.96 -5.08 3.29
N GLU A 144 10.06 -4.84 1.99
CA GLU A 144 11.15 -5.37 1.17
C GLU A 144 11.91 -4.21 0.55
N ARG A 145 13.20 -4.40 0.31
CA ARG A 145 14.05 -3.44 -0.40
C ARG A 145 15.02 -4.18 -1.29
N PHE A 146 15.51 -3.53 -2.32
CA PHE A 146 16.64 -4.05 -3.06
C PHE A 146 17.87 -4.15 -2.14
N ALA A 147 18.60 -5.26 -2.25
CA ALA A 147 19.85 -5.45 -1.51
C ALA A 147 20.86 -4.32 -1.82
N ASP A 148 20.89 -3.88 -3.07
CA ASP A 148 21.93 -2.98 -3.61
C ASP A 148 21.54 -1.48 -3.60
N SER A 149 20.25 -1.15 -3.77
CA SER A 149 19.78 0.25 -3.94
C SER A 149 19.01 0.82 -2.74
N GLY A 150 18.84 0.04 -1.67
CA GLY A 150 18.42 0.51 -0.35
C GLY A 150 16.97 0.98 -0.19
N LYS A 151 16.30 1.40 -1.27
CA LYS A 151 14.92 1.93 -1.21
C LYS A 151 13.89 0.85 -0.89
N VAL A 152 12.95 1.20 -0.01
CA VAL A 152 11.80 0.36 0.34
C VAL A 152 10.84 0.23 -0.84
N LEU A 153 10.41 -0.99 -1.14
CA LEU A 153 9.40 -1.31 -2.13
C LEU A 153 8.00 -1.24 -1.54
N LEU A 154 7.07 -0.71 -2.33
CA LEU A 154 5.65 -0.61 -1.99
C LEU A 154 4.89 -1.77 -2.66
N ILE A 155 5.18 -2.98 -2.20
CA ILE A 155 4.50 -4.22 -2.64
C ILE A 155 3.42 -4.64 -1.62
N ASP A 156 2.57 -5.58 -2.04
CA ASP A 156 1.47 -6.17 -1.24
C ASP A 156 0.42 -5.17 -0.73
N ASN A 157 -0.04 -4.29 -1.62
CA ASN A 157 -1.04 -3.25 -1.30
C ASN A 157 -2.50 -3.72 -1.48
N GLY A 158 -2.76 -5.03 -1.33
CA GLY A 158 -4.08 -5.62 -1.58
C GLY A 158 -5.09 -5.38 -0.47
N LYS A 159 -4.62 -5.07 0.75
CA LYS A 159 -5.44 -4.80 1.93
C LYS A 159 -5.66 -3.30 2.14
N SER A 160 -5.96 -2.60 1.06
CA SER A 160 -6.11 -1.15 1.00
C SER A 160 -7.49 -0.80 0.47
N PHE A 161 -7.93 0.45 0.69
CA PHE A 161 -9.23 0.95 0.24
C PHE A 161 -10.40 0.09 0.72
N GLY A 162 -10.33 -0.42 1.96
CA GLY A 162 -11.41 -1.23 2.55
C GLY A 162 -12.57 -0.42 3.10
N ASN A 163 -12.31 0.80 3.60
CA ASN A 163 -13.33 1.68 4.17
C ASN A 163 -13.05 3.15 3.81
N PRO A 164 -13.97 3.86 3.13
CA PRO A 164 -13.80 5.27 2.80
C PRO A 164 -14.14 6.22 3.98
N ASP A 165 -14.80 5.72 5.03
CA ASP A 165 -15.36 6.52 6.12
C ASP A 165 -14.50 6.52 7.39
N VAL A 166 -13.44 5.71 7.39
CA VAL A 166 -12.51 5.59 8.53
C VAL A 166 -11.10 5.93 8.05
N ASP A 167 -10.39 6.69 8.88
CA ASP A 167 -8.99 7.04 8.66
C ASP A 167 -8.18 6.50 9.85
N HIS A 168 -7.41 5.43 9.62
CA HIS A 168 -6.64 4.80 10.69
C HIS A 168 -5.35 5.59 10.96
N MET A 169 -5.45 6.59 11.84
CA MET A 169 -4.35 7.50 12.18
C MET A 169 -3.10 6.79 12.70
N ASP A 170 -3.23 5.61 13.29
CA ASP A 170 -2.09 4.83 13.78
C ASP A 170 -1.13 4.38 12.66
N ILE A 171 -1.60 4.32 11.40
CA ILE A 171 -0.75 4.08 10.22
C ILE A 171 0.31 5.19 10.08
N LEU A 172 -0.02 6.44 10.43
CA LEU A 172 0.92 7.58 10.39
C LEU A 172 1.90 7.62 11.58
N ALA A 173 1.91 6.63 12.47
CA ALA A 173 2.82 6.60 13.62
C ALA A 173 4.29 6.85 13.27
N PRO A 174 4.87 6.32 12.18
CA PRO A 174 6.23 6.67 11.79
C PRO A 174 6.42 8.17 11.55
N LEU A 175 5.46 8.86 10.91
CA LEU A 175 5.53 10.30 10.65
C LEU A 175 5.48 11.11 11.96
N PHE A 176 4.42 10.94 12.76
CA PHE A 176 4.21 11.80 13.94
C PHE A 176 5.12 11.46 15.12
N GLN A 177 5.69 10.25 15.21
CA GLN A 177 6.67 9.91 16.24
C GLN A 177 8.09 10.30 15.88
N CYS A 178 8.44 10.26 14.59
CA CYS A 178 9.80 10.60 14.16
C CYS A 178 9.96 12.07 13.83
N CYS A 179 8.90 12.74 13.39
CA CYS A 179 8.87 14.11 12.88
C CYS A 179 10.03 14.39 11.91
N ARG A 180 10.27 13.46 10.97
CA ARG A 180 11.24 13.58 9.87
C ARG A 180 10.56 13.15 8.58
N VAL A 181 10.60 13.98 7.54
CA VAL A 181 9.98 13.68 6.24
C VAL A 181 10.75 14.37 5.13
N ARG A 182 10.82 13.75 3.94
CA ARG A 182 11.44 14.37 2.77
C ARG A 182 10.60 15.53 2.25
N GLU A 183 11.26 16.63 1.89
CA GLU A 183 10.58 17.79 1.30
C GLU A 183 9.84 17.40 0.00
N GLY A 184 10.41 16.51 -0.81
CA GLY A 184 9.82 16.07 -2.07
C GLY A 184 8.39 15.52 -1.93
N ILE A 185 8.14 14.62 -0.98
CA ILE A 185 6.78 14.07 -0.79
C ILE A 185 5.81 15.14 -0.24
N VAL A 186 6.29 16.05 0.62
CA VAL A 186 5.46 17.15 1.16
C VAL A 186 5.09 18.13 0.04
N SER A 187 6.02 18.44 -0.86
CA SER A 187 5.78 19.27 -2.04
C SER A 187 4.75 18.62 -2.96
N SER A 188 4.91 17.34 -3.30
CA SER A 188 3.92 16.61 -4.12
C SER A 188 2.52 16.59 -3.48
N LEU A 189 2.42 16.37 -2.17
CA LEU A 189 1.13 16.43 -1.46
C LEU A 189 0.54 17.84 -1.47
N THR A 190 1.38 18.87 -1.31
CA THR A 190 0.93 20.27 -1.32
C THR A 190 0.37 20.68 -2.68
N GLU A 191 0.99 20.22 -3.77
CA GLU A 191 0.49 20.44 -5.14
C GLU A 191 -0.84 19.73 -5.42
N LEU A 192 -1.14 18.66 -4.68
CA LEU A 192 -2.35 17.85 -4.85
C LEU A 192 -3.47 18.18 -3.87
N ARG A 193 -3.37 19.29 -3.14
CA ARG A 193 -4.41 19.79 -2.21
C ARG A 193 -5.67 20.25 -2.93
N GLY A 194 -6.73 20.47 -2.17
CA GLY A 194 -7.94 21.14 -2.68
C GLY A 194 -8.75 20.32 -3.69
N GLY A 195 -8.71 18.99 -3.58
CA GLY A 195 -9.41 18.08 -4.49
C GLY A 195 -8.60 17.65 -5.71
N GLU A 196 -7.35 18.08 -5.81
CA GLU A 196 -6.49 17.76 -6.94
C GLU A 196 -6.04 16.28 -6.94
N LEU A 197 -5.79 15.70 -5.76
CA LEU A 197 -5.45 14.29 -5.63
C LEU A 197 -6.56 13.40 -6.20
N SER A 198 -7.81 13.56 -5.75
CA SER A 198 -8.95 12.80 -6.28
C SER A 198 -9.18 13.03 -7.76
N ARG A 199 -9.07 14.28 -8.24
CA ARG A 199 -9.24 14.65 -9.66
C ARG A 199 -8.23 13.93 -10.55
N TRP A 200 -6.95 13.96 -10.19
CA TRP A 200 -5.90 13.27 -10.94
C TRP A 200 -6.01 11.76 -10.85
N MET A 201 -6.33 11.22 -9.67
CA MET A 201 -6.60 9.79 -9.50
C MET A 201 -7.75 9.32 -10.39
N LYS A 202 -8.87 10.06 -10.43
CA LYS A 202 -10.01 9.76 -11.30
C LYS A 202 -9.61 9.79 -12.78
N LYS A 203 -8.77 10.74 -13.19
CA LYS A 203 -8.26 10.83 -14.57
C LYS A 203 -7.33 9.68 -14.93
N LEU A 204 -6.39 9.33 -14.04
CA LEU A 204 -5.44 8.23 -14.25
C LEU A 204 -6.17 6.89 -14.29
N LEU A 205 -7.08 6.65 -13.35
CA LEU A 205 -7.80 5.38 -13.27
C LEU A 205 -8.63 5.11 -14.52
N LYS A 206 -9.12 6.13 -15.25
CA LYS A 206 -9.84 5.94 -16.53
C LYS A 206 -9.05 5.17 -17.58
N SER A 207 -7.72 5.08 -17.49
CA SER A 207 -6.94 4.23 -18.41
C SER A 207 -7.19 2.73 -18.21
N GLU A 208 -7.74 2.32 -17.07
CA GLU A 208 -8.12 0.93 -16.77
C GLU A 208 -9.52 0.61 -17.33
N TYR A 209 -9.72 0.84 -18.64
CA TYR A 209 -11.02 0.76 -19.30
C TYR A 209 -11.74 -0.60 -19.14
N SER A 210 -10.98 -1.68 -18.92
CA SER A 210 -11.51 -3.05 -18.81
C SER A 210 -12.18 -3.33 -17.47
N ILE A 211 -11.86 -2.55 -16.43
CA ILE A 211 -12.26 -2.77 -15.03
C ILE A 211 -12.81 -1.48 -14.37
N GLN A 212 -13.30 -0.53 -15.15
CA GLN A 212 -13.93 0.67 -14.58
C GLN A 212 -15.25 0.33 -13.87
N PRO A 213 -15.57 1.04 -12.77
CA PRO A 213 -14.70 1.94 -12.01
C PRO A 213 -13.75 1.16 -11.06
N VAL A 214 -12.48 1.57 -10.99
CA VAL A 214 -11.48 0.93 -10.10
C VAL A 214 -11.63 1.34 -8.63
N LEU A 215 -12.00 2.60 -8.38
CA LEU A 215 -12.29 3.14 -7.05
C LEU A 215 -13.62 3.87 -7.09
N SER A 216 -14.39 3.78 -6.00
CA SER A 216 -15.60 4.56 -5.82
C SER A 216 -15.29 6.04 -5.58
N ASP A 217 -16.25 6.93 -5.86
CA ASP A 217 -16.10 8.36 -5.58
C ASP A 217 -15.84 8.64 -4.09
N ARG A 218 -16.42 7.84 -3.18
CA ARG A 218 -16.18 7.96 -1.73
C ARG A 218 -14.72 7.69 -1.35
N HIS A 219 -14.06 6.73 -2.01
CA HIS A 219 -12.62 6.49 -1.79
C HIS A 219 -11.75 7.61 -2.38
N LEU A 220 -12.19 8.23 -3.48
CA LEU A 220 -11.51 9.38 -4.05
C LEU A 220 -11.60 10.59 -3.12
N GLU A 221 -12.77 10.88 -2.55
CA GLU A 221 -12.95 11.92 -1.53
C GLU A 221 -12.13 11.64 -0.25
N ALA A 222 -12.08 10.38 0.18
CA ALA A 222 -11.26 9.97 1.33
C ALA A 222 -9.77 10.23 1.12
N LEU A 223 -9.25 10.10 -0.11
CA LEU A 223 -7.86 10.42 -0.42
C LEU A 223 -7.54 11.90 -0.16
N ASP A 224 -8.41 12.81 -0.58
CA ASP A 224 -8.23 14.25 -0.33
C ASP A 224 -8.28 14.57 1.16
N ARG A 225 -9.25 13.99 1.90
CA ARG A 225 -9.35 14.16 3.36
C ARG A 225 -8.09 13.67 4.07
N ARG A 226 -7.59 12.48 3.70
CA ARG A 226 -6.38 11.90 4.27
C ARG A 226 -5.14 12.71 3.93
N LEU A 227 -5.05 13.28 2.73
CA LEU A 227 -3.95 14.18 2.37
C LEU A 227 -3.87 15.38 3.32
N GLU A 228 -5.00 16.02 3.63
CA GLU A 228 -5.04 17.15 4.58
C GLU A 228 -4.61 16.74 6.00
N LEU A 229 -4.95 15.52 6.43
CA LEU A 229 -4.49 14.96 7.71
C LEU A 229 -2.98 14.72 7.73
N VAL A 230 -2.38 14.26 6.63
CA VAL A 230 -0.93 14.11 6.50
C VAL A 230 -0.24 15.46 6.62
N LEU A 231 -0.69 16.47 5.87
CA LEU A 231 -0.10 17.80 5.92
C LEU A 231 -0.26 18.45 7.30
N SER A 232 -1.39 18.22 7.97
CA SER A 232 -1.61 18.67 9.35
C SER A 232 -0.61 18.02 10.32
N ALA A 233 -0.34 16.72 10.19
CA ALA A 233 0.68 16.05 11.01
C ALA A 233 2.09 16.62 10.76
N VAL A 234 2.44 16.93 9.51
CA VAL A 234 3.71 17.61 9.17
C VAL A 234 3.78 19.00 9.80
N MET A 235 2.68 19.77 9.75
CA MET A 235 2.59 21.10 10.36
C MET A 235 2.79 21.06 11.88
N VAL A 236 2.15 20.11 12.58
CA VAL A 236 2.33 19.93 14.03
C VAL A 236 3.80 19.60 14.35
N CYS A 237 4.41 18.66 13.63
CA CYS A 237 5.84 18.37 13.78
C CYS A 237 6.70 19.62 13.55
N ALA A 238 6.40 20.43 12.54
CA ALA A 238 7.16 21.64 12.22
C ALA A 238 7.01 22.73 13.29
N GLN A 239 5.84 22.83 13.93
CA GLN A 239 5.60 23.73 15.07
C GLN A 239 6.41 23.30 16.30
N ASP A 240 6.43 22.00 16.60
CA ASP A 240 7.08 21.46 17.80
C ASP A 240 8.61 21.42 17.69
N TYR A 241 9.14 21.08 16.51
CA TYR A 241 10.57 20.80 16.32
C TYR A 241 11.27 21.78 15.36
N GLY A 242 10.52 22.66 14.69
CA GLY A 242 11.05 23.59 13.70
C GLY A 242 11.18 22.99 12.31
N VAL A 243 10.81 23.75 11.28
CA VAL A 243 10.75 23.32 9.86
C VAL A 243 12.04 22.64 9.39
N ARG A 244 13.21 23.22 9.70
CA ARG A 244 14.52 22.71 9.27
C ARG A 244 14.90 21.36 9.88
N ASN A 245 14.33 21.02 11.04
CA ASN A 245 14.58 19.75 11.69
C ASN A 245 13.61 18.66 11.19
N VAL A 246 12.46 19.07 10.65
CA VAL A 246 11.42 18.15 10.17
C VAL A 246 11.59 17.81 8.69
N LEU A 247 11.78 18.83 7.86
CA LEU A 247 11.94 18.67 6.42
C LEU A 247 13.39 18.33 6.06
N VAL A 248 13.56 17.23 5.34
CA VAL A 248 14.86 16.80 4.82
C VAL A 248 14.90 17.04 3.32
N VAL A 249 15.86 17.87 2.89
CA VAL A 249 16.16 18.09 1.48
C VAL A 249 17.07 16.95 1.01
N ASP A 250 16.62 16.21 0.01
CA ASP A 250 17.41 15.17 -0.66
C ASP A 250 18.20 15.74 -1.84
#